data_AF-A0A1Q6DKE3-F1
#
_entry.id   AF-A0A1Q6DKE3-F1
#
_cell.length_a   1.000
_cell.length_b   1.000
_cell.length_c   1.000
_cell.angle_alpha   90.00
_cell.angle_beta   90.00
_cell.angle_gamma   90.00
#
_symmetry.space_group_name_H-M   'P 1'
#
loop_
_entity.id
_entity.type
_entity.pdbx_description
1 polymer ?
#
loop_
_entity_poly.entity_id
_entity_poly.type
_entity_poly.pdbx_seq_one_letter_code
_entity_poly.pdbx_strand_id
1 'polypeptide(L)'
;MYVLHYNFGKVVDIGMGGIAFNYVDKEYLTEKPPERGILFGYNDHYMDEIPFTTISDTTISKSSTSKPVIKQRRILFGDLTPGQLQQLERFILDNANIPQLAQEAQLNETTMLKPQTDMYYF
;
A
#
# COMPACT_ATOMS: atom_id res chain seq x y z
N MET A 1 2.53 -0.39 2.10
CA MET A 1 1.20 -0.57 1.51
C MET A 1 1.25 -1.55 0.34
N TYR A 2 0.55 -2.67 0.46
CA TYR A 2 0.50 -3.73 -0.55
C TYR A 2 -0.94 -4.04 -0.91
N VAL A 3 -1.19 -4.36 -2.18
CA VAL A 3 -2.48 -4.88 -2.64
C VAL A 3 -2.34 -6.38 -2.83
N LEU A 4 -3.19 -7.19 -2.19
CA LEU A 4 -3.33 -8.58 -2.61
C LEU A 4 -4.44 -8.67 -3.64
N HIS A 5 -4.02 -8.87 -4.87
CA HIS A 5 -4.86 -9.31 -5.97
C HIS A 5 -4.09 -10.36 -6.78
N TYR A 6 -4.10 -11.62 -6.34
CA TYR A 6 -3.33 -12.78 -6.87
C TYR A 6 -1.79 -12.64 -6.94
N ASN A 7 -1.32 -11.41 -7.08
CA ASN A 7 0.04 -10.93 -7.20
C ASN A 7 0.24 -9.88 -6.11
N PHE A 8 1.28 -10.08 -5.31
CA PHE A 8 1.71 -9.10 -4.32
C PHE A 8 2.26 -7.88 -5.07
N GLY A 9 1.56 -6.75 -4.95
CA GLY A 9 1.88 -5.54 -5.69
C GLY A 9 2.26 -4.37 -4.77
N LYS A 10 3.29 -3.62 -5.16
CA LYS A 10 3.65 -2.36 -4.50
C LYS A 10 2.78 -1.24 -5.04
N VAL A 11 2.08 -0.53 -4.16
CA VAL A 11 1.30 0.64 -4.55
C VAL A 11 2.21 1.75 -5.05
N VAL A 12 1.82 2.35 -6.17
CA VAL A 12 2.45 3.52 -6.79
C VAL A 12 1.69 4.78 -6.46
N ASP A 13 0.36 4.72 -6.51
CA ASP A 13 -0.54 5.83 -6.24
C ASP A 13 -1.88 5.31 -5.73
N ILE A 14 -2.52 6.07 -4.83
CA ILE A 14 -3.83 5.74 -4.26
C ILE A 14 -4.64 7.03 -4.07
N GLY A 15 -5.92 6.97 -4.39
CA GLY A 15 -6.88 8.02 -4.06
C GLY A 15 -8.24 7.42 -3.75
N MET A 16 -9.22 8.27 -3.41
CA MET A 16 -10.56 7.80 -3.04
C MET A 16 -11.30 7.04 -4.15
N GLY A 17 -10.92 7.25 -5.42
CA GLY A 17 -11.54 6.58 -6.56
C GLY A 17 -10.84 5.32 -7.06
N GLY A 18 -9.60 5.05 -6.63
CA GLY A 18 -8.86 3.92 -7.17
C GLY A 18 -7.40 3.87 -6.75
N ILE A 19 -6.69 2.87 -7.30
CA ILE A 19 -5.30 2.58 -6.94
C ILE A 19 -4.51 2.10 -8.15
N ALA A 20 -3.25 2.52 -8.21
CA ALA A 20 -2.26 2.06 -9.17
C ALA A 20 -1.17 1.29 -8.42
N PHE A 21 -0.84 0.08 -8.87
CA PHE A 21 0.19 -0.73 -8.25
C PHE A 21 1.02 -1.50 -9.28
N ASN A 22 2.29 -1.72 -8.95
CA ASN A 22 3.20 -2.52 -9.74
C ASN A 22 3.28 -3.93 -9.16
N TYR A 23 3.24 -4.95 -10.00
CA TYR A 23 3.32 -6.34 -9.60
C TYR A 23 4.20 -7.13 -10.55
N VAL A 24 4.73 -8.24 -10.05
CA VAL A 24 5.47 -9.21 -10.87
C VAL A 24 4.46 -10.08 -11.59
N ASP A 25 4.54 -10.11 -12.93
CA ASP A 25 3.72 -10.99 -13.74
C ASP A 25 4.14 -12.44 -13.53
N LYS A 26 3.25 -13.22 -12.93
CA LYS A 26 3.43 -14.65 -12.68
C LYS A 26 2.69 -15.40 -13.77
N GLU A 27 3.40 -15.76 -14.83
CA GLU A 27 2.85 -16.43 -16.03
C GLU A 27 2.04 -17.71 -15.76
N TYR A 28 2.18 -18.32 -14.57
CA TYR A 28 1.42 -19.51 -14.18
C TYR A 28 0.05 -19.21 -13.57
N LEU A 29 -0.30 -17.94 -13.33
CA LEU A 29 -1.61 -17.53 -12.85
C LEU A 29 -2.49 -17.17 -14.06
N THR A 30 -3.10 -18.18 -14.66
CA THR A 30 -4.04 -18.04 -15.78
C THR A 30 -5.47 -17.71 -15.35
N GLU A 31 -5.71 -17.58 -14.04
CA GLU A 31 -7.04 -17.30 -13.52
C GLU A 31 -7.44 -15.84 -13.74
N LYS A 32 -8.73 -15.64 -14.04
CA LYS A 32 -9.32 -14.31 -14.13
C LYS A 32 -9.11 -13.60 -12.79
N PRO A 33 -8.71 -12.32 -12.79
CA PRO A 33 -8.77 -11.44 -11.63
C PRO A 33 -10.05 -11.63 -10.80
N PRO A 34 -9.98 -11.86 -9.47
CA PRO A 34 -11.16 -11.72 -8.62
C PRO A 34 -11.75 -10.32 -8.73
N GLU A 35 -13.06 -10.21 -8.53
CA GLU A 35 -13.81 -8.96 -8.64
C GLU A 35 -13.70 -8.08 -7.36
N ARG A 36 -13.16 -8.68 -6.30
CA ARG A 36 -12.92 -8.03 -5.01
C ARG A 36 -11.47 -8.19 -4.59
N GLY A 37 -10.95 -7.19 -3.88
CA GLY A 37 -9.54 -7.11 -3.50
C GLY A 37 -9.35 -6.80 -2.02
N ILE A 38 -8.10 -6.94 -1.57
CA ILE A 38 -7.67 -6.63 -0.21
C ILE A 38 -6.50 -5.64 -0.26
N LEU A 39 -6.59 -4.57 0.54
CA LEU A 39 -5.53 -3.59 0.76
C LEU A 39 -4.87 -3.83 2.13
N PHE A 40 -3.54 -3.90 2.16
CA PHE A 40 -2.75 -4.03 3.38
C PHE A 40 -1.96 -2.75 3.65
N GLY A 41 -2.20 -2.18 4.83
CA GLY A 41 -1.55 -0.99 5.35
C GLY A 41 -0.38 -1.35 6.26
N TYR A 42 0.15 -0.35 6.96
CA TYR A 42 1.04 -0.56 8.09
C TYR A 42 0.27 -0.99 9.35
N ASN A 43 0.95 -1.60 10.33
CA ASN A 43 0.40 -1.99 11.65
C ASN A 43 -0.79 -2.96 11.60
N ASP A 44 -0.72 -4.00 10.77
CA ASP A 44 -1.76 -5.05 10.64
C ASP A 44 -3.17 -4.55 10.22
N HIS A 45 -3.30 -3.27 9.84
CA HIS A 45 -4.52 -2.75 9.24
C HIS A 45 -4.67 -3.25 7.81
N TYR A 46 -5.82 -3.82 7.51
CA TYR A 46 -6.22 -4.19 6.16
C TYR A 46 -7.68 -3.85 5.91
N MET A 47 -8.03 -3.73 4.63
CA MET A 47 -9.40 -3.55 4.17
C MET A 47 -9.67 -4.62 3.11
N ASP A 48 -10.73 -5.39 3.27
CA ASP A 48 -11.10 -6.51 2.42
C ASP A 48 -12.44 -6.27 1.70
N GLU A 49 -12.80 -7.24 0.85
CA GLU A 49 -14.06 -7.24 0.08
C GLU A 49 -14.30 -5.98 -0.76
N ILE A 50 -13.21 -5.29 -1.15
CA ILE A 50 -13.27 -4.03 -1.89
C ILE A 50 -13.65 -4.34 -3.34
N PRO A 51 -14.84 -3.93 -3.81
CA PRO A 51 -15.20 -4.10 -5.21
C PRO A 51 -14.31 -3.20 -6.07
N PHE A 52 -13.84 -3.71 -7.21
CA PHE A 52 -13.09 -2.89 -8.14
C PHE A 52 -13.25 -3.33 -9.59
N THR A 53 -12.88 -2.44 -10.51
CA THR A 53 -12.76 -2.73 -11.94
C THR A 53 -11.36 -2.39 -12.42
N THR A 54 -10.73 -3.30 -13.16
CA THR A 54 -9.44 -3.02 -13.80
C THR A 54 -9.65 -2.13 -15.02
N ILE A 55 -9.01 -0.96 -15.03
CA ILE A 55 -9.08 -0.01 -16.15
C ILE A 55 -7.85 -0.07 -17.06
N SER A 56 -6.71 -0.51 -16.53
CA SER A 56 -5.50 -0.71 -17.33
C SER A 56 -4.57 -1.73 -16.66
N ASP A 57 -3.88 -2.51 -17.48
CA ASP A 57 -2.85 -3.44 -17.02
C ASP A 57 -1.73 -3.52 -18.06
N THR A 58 -0.61 -2.84 -17.81
CA THR A 58 0.44 -2.59 -18.81
C THR A 58 1.80 -3.07 -18.31
N THR A 59 2.64 -3.51 -19.23
CA THR A 59 4.03 -3.87 -18.91
C THR A 59 4.88 -2.61 -18.79
N ILE A 60 5.52 -2.41 -17.63
CA ILE A 60 6.37 -1.24 -17.36
C ILE A 60 7.86 -1.58 -17.35
N SER A 61 8.21 -2.86 -17.18
CA SER A 61 9.59 -3.31 -17.36
C SER A 61 9.60 -4.75 -17.86
N LYS A 62 10.33 -4.97 -18.96
CA LYS A 62 10.59 -6.28 -19.53
C LYS A 62 12.09 -6.37 -19.80
N SER A 63 12.79 -7.23 -19.06
CA SER A 63 14.15 -7.62 -19.46
C SER A 63 14.04 -8.46 -20.73
N SER A 64 14.90 -8.17 -21.71
CA SER A 64 14.97 -8.89 -22.99
C SER A 64 15.45 -10.34 -22.83
N THR A 65 16.02 -10.69 -21.69
CA THR A 65 16.75 -11.95 -21.46
C THR A 65 16.30 -12.72 -20.22
N SER A 66 15.45 -12.17 -19.35
CA SER A 66 14.99 -12.89 -18.15
C SER A 66 13.69 -12.35 -17.54
N LYS A 67 12.94 -13.25 -16.89
CA LYS A 67 11.86 -12.91 -15.93
C LYS A 67 12.50 -12.35 -14.65
N PRO A 68 11.80 -11.52 -13.85
CA PRO A 68 10.36 -11.22 -13.92
C PRO A 68 9.98 -10.04 -14.83
N VAL A 69 8.82 -10.16 -15.49
CA VAL A 69 8.15 -9.03 -16.14
C VAL A 69 7.42 -8.23 -15.06
N ILE A 70 7.60 -6.91 -15.05
CA ILE A 70 6.89 -6.01 -14.12
C ILE A 70 5.75 -5.34 -14.87
N LYS A 71 4.55 -5.46 -14.33
CA LYS A 71 3.35 -4.82 -14.85
C LYS A 71 2.81 -3.80 -13.85
N GLN A 72 2.19 -2.76 -14.37
CA GLN A 72 1.41 -1.80 -13.61
C GLN A 72 -0.07 -2.05 -13.88
N ARG A 73 -0.84 -2.28 -12.82
CA ARG A 73 -2.30 -2.34 -12.88
C ARG A 73 -2.88 -1.08 -12.26
N ARG A 74 -3.91 -0.54 -12.90
CA ARG A 74 -4.75 0.53 -12.35
C ARG A 74 -6.17 0.01 -12.26
N ILE A 75 -6.78 0.24 -11.10
CA ILE A 75 -8.16 -0.13 -10.84
C ILE A 75 -8.94 1.09 -10.36
N LEU A 76 -10.25 1.06 -10.59
CA LEU A 76 -11.21 1.93 -9.94
C LEU A 76 -11.93 1.15 -8.86
N PHE A 77 -12.14 1.76 -7.71
CA PHE A 77 -13.05 1.21 -6.70
C PHE A 77 -14.48 1.25 -7.25
N GLY A 78 -15.24 0.19 -6.95
CA GLY A 78 -16.68 0.16 -7.20
C GLY A 78 -17.44 0.93 -6.12
N ASP A 79 -18.71 0.58 -5.95
CA ASP A 79 -19.54 1.17 -4.91
C ASP A 79 -19.06 0.72 -3.51
N LEU A 80 -18.45 1.65 -2.78
CA LEU A 80 -18.02 1.45 -1.41
C LEU A 80 -19.12 1.87 -0.44
N THR A 81 -19.33 1.09 0.61
CA THR A 81 -20.23 1.50 1.70
C THR A 81 -19.67 2.72 2.43
N PRO A 82 -20.50 3.51 3.15
CA PRO A 82 -20.01 4.64 3.95
C PRO A 82 -18.92 4.25 4.96
N GLY A 83 -19.02 3.05 5.55
CA GLY A 83 -18.00 2.52 6.44
C GLY A 83 -16.69 2.20 5.71
N GLN A 84 -16.77 1.61 4.52
CA GLN A 84 -15.60 1.35 3.67
C GLN A 84 -14.95 2.64 3.16
N LEU A 85 -15.72 3.67 2.84
CA LEU A 85 -15.18 4.99 2.48
C LEU A 85 -14.39 5.61 3.64
N GLN A 86 -14.93 5.56 4.86
CA GLN A 86 -14.23 6.05 6.04
C GLN A 86 -12.95 5.25 6.34
N GLN A 87 -13.00 3.92 6.14
CA GLN A 87 -11.81 3.08 6.27
C GLN A 87 -10.77 3.43 5.21
N LEU A 88 -11.17 3.62 3.95
CA LEU A 88 -10.27 3.99 2.87
C LEU A 88 -9.61 5.36 3.12
N GLU A 89 -10.37 6.33 3.60
CA GLU A 89 -9.85 7.65 3.96
C GLU A 89 -8.76 7.55 5.04
N ARG A 90 -9.06 6.84 6.14
CA ARG A 90 -8.08 6.59 7.21
C ARG A 90 -6.88 5.82 6.69
N PHE A 91 -7.11 4.80 5.88
CA PHE A 91 -6.06 3.99 5.28
C PHE A 91 -5.10 4.82 4.42
N ILE A 92 -5.64 5.72 3.60
CA ILE A 92 -4.82 6.64 2.79
C ILE A 92 -4.04 7.58 3.70
N LEU A 93 -4.65 8.15 4.75
CA LEU A 93 -3.96 9.05 5.68
C LEU A 93 -2.84 8.36 6.45
N ASP A 94 -3.08 7.14 6.96
CA ASP A 94 -2.10 6.36 7.73
C ASP A 94 -0.91 5.88 6.89
N ASN A 95 -1.12 5.69 5.58
CA ASN A 95 -0.10 5.20 4.66
C ASN A 95 0.47 6.29 3.74
N ALA A 96 -0.10 7.48 3.75
CA ALA A 96 0.45 8.65 3.07
C ALA A 96 1.73 9.02 3.79
N ASN A 97 2.85 8.96 3.07
CA ASN A 97 4.11 9.49 3.57
C ASN A 97 4.02 11.03 3.50
N ILE A 98 3.27 11.63 4.42
CA ILE A 98 3.20 13.08 4.60
C ILE A 98 4.53 13.46 5.27
N PRO A 99 5.45 14.16 4.57
CA PRO A 99 6.79 14.42 5.09
C PRO A 99 6.81 15.16 6.43
N GLN A 100 5.69 15.80 6.80
CA GLN A 100 5.52 16.57 8.04
C GLN A 100 5.17 15.68 9.25
N LEU A 101 4.42 14.58 9.08
CA LEU A 101 4.07 13.67 10.20
C LEU A 101 5.17 12.64 10.49
N ALA A 102 5.98 12.30 9.50
CA ALA A 102 7.13 11.41 9.67
C ALA A 102 8.20 11.98 10.61
N GLN A 103 8.29 13.32 10.72
CA GLN A 103 9.25 14.01 11.58
C GLN A 103 8.79 14.05 13.05
N GLU A 104 7.49 14.20 13.30
CA GLU A 104 6.93 14.22 14.66
C GLU A 104 7.02 12.85 15.34
N ALA A 105 6.82 11.75 14.60
CA ALA A 105 6.99 10.40 15.14
C ALA A 105 8.44 10.10 15.58
N GLN A 106 9.43 10.56 14.80
CA GLN A 106 10.85 10.37 15.12
C GLN A 106 11.33 11.25 16.30
N LEU A 107 10.80 12.47 16.43
CA LEU A 107 11.08 13.35 17.57
C LEU A 107 10.53 12.77 18.88
N ASN A 108 9.35 12.16 18.85
CA ASN A 108 8.71 11.61 20.05
C ASN A 108 9.45 10.37 20.58
N GLU A 109 9.92 9.47 19.72
CA GLU A 109 10.72 8.30 20.13
C GLU A 109 12.10 8.71 20.67
N THR A 110 12.74 9.71 20.06
CA THR A 110 14.06 10.19 20.50
C THR A 110 13.99 10.94 21.84
N THR A 111 12.86 11.57 22.13
CA THR A 111 12.63 12.31 23.39
C THR A 111 12.32 11.36 24.56
N MET A 112 11.77 10.18 24.29
CA MET A 112 11.51 9.14 25.30
C MET A 112 12.76 8.33 25.70
N LEU A 113 13.84 8.40 24.91
CA LEU A 113 15.09 7.63 25.14
C LEU A 113 16.19 8.42 25.89
N LYS A 114 15.91 9.63 26.38
CA LYS A 114 16.85 10.36 27.26
C LYS A 114 16.38 10.30 28.71
N PRO A 115 16.93 9.41 29.55
CA PRO A 115 16.93 9.66 30.98
C PRO A 115 17.81 10.88 31.27
N GLN A 116 17.28 11.80 32.07
CA GLN A 116 18.01 12.92 32.66
C GLN A 116 19.23 12.40 33.43
N THR A 117 20.36 13.07 33.18
CA THR A 117 21.65 12.98 33.87
C THR A 117 21.50 12.92 35.38
N ASP A 118 22.35 12.16 36.07
CA ASP A 118 23.06 12.71 37.23
C ASP A 118 24.43 12.04 37.46
N MET A 119 25.40 12.92 37.71
CA MET A 119 26.82 12.70 37.97
C MET A 119 27.06 11.78 39.17
N TYR A 120 28.16 11.00 39.18
CA TYR A 120 29.10 10.96 40.32
C TYR A 120 30.50 10.51 39.87
N TYR A 121 31.49 11.27 40.34
CA TYR A 121 32.93 11.04 40.23
C TYR A 121 33.34 9.70 40.87
N PHE A 122 34.31 8.98 40.29
CA PHE A 122 35.64 8.65 40.84
C PHE A 122 36.47 7.88 39.81
#